data_AF-A0A820RG25-F1
#
_entry.id   AF-A0A820RG25-F1
#
_cell.length_a   1.000
_cell.length_b   1.000
_cell.length_c   1.000
_cell.angle_alpha   90.00
_cell.angle_beta   90.00
_cell.angle_gamma   90.00
#
_symmetry.space_group_name_H-M   'P 1'
#
loop_
_entity.id
_entity.type
_entity.pdbx_description
1 polymer ?
#
loop_
_entity_poly.entity_id
_entity_poly.type
_entity_poly.pdbx_seq_one_letter_code
_entity_poly.pdbx_strand_id
1 'polypeptide(L)' 'SLDTLPRSAVMITFDDQPYVFISLADGPIIYYLLNSEVKMI' A
#
# COMPACT_ATOMS: atom_id res chain seq x y z
N SER A 1 -15.37 -13.71 -2.11
CA SER A 1 -15.31 -13.18 -3.48
C SER A 1 -13.83 -13.01 -3.80
N LEU A 2 -13.37 -13.49 -4.96
CA LEU A 2 -11.98 -13.36 -5.42
C LEU A 2 -11.68 -11.94 -5.95
N ASP A 3 -12.69 -11.08 -5.97
CA ASP A 3 -12.66 -9.79 -6.65
C ASP A 3 -11.89 -8.74 -5.85
N THR A 4 -11.75 -8.91 -4.53
CA THR A 4 -10.98 -8.01 -3.66
C THR A 4 -9.52 -8.43 -3.46
N LEU A 5 -8.97 -9.29 -4.33
CA LEU A 5 -7.57 -9.74 -4.21
C LEU A 5 -6.59 -8.65 -4.70
N PRO A 6 -5.42 -8.49 -4.04
CA PRO A 6 -4.35 -7.65 -4.55
C PRO A 6 -3.86 -8.12 -5.92
N ARG A 7 -3.70 -7.18 -6.86
CA ARG A 7 -3.20 -7.44 -8.21
C ARG A 7 -1.78 -6.93 -8.43
N SER A 8 -1.48 -5.75 -7.89
CA SER A 8 -0.14 -5.19 -7.89
C SER A 8 0.07 -4.30 -6.67
N ALA A 9 1.34 -4.14 -6.28
CA ALA A 9 1.73 -3.21 -5.23
C ALA A 9 2.96 -2.41 -5.67
N VAL A 10 3.02 -1.15 -5.26
CA VAL A 10 4.18 -0.27 -5.49
C VAL A 10 4.43 0.59 -4.26
N MET A 11 5.71 0.81 -3.94
CA MET A 11 6.13 1.76 -2.93
C MET A 11 6.60 3.04 -3.62
N ILE A 12 6.05 4.17 -3.21
CA ILE A 12 6.37 5.49 -3.74
C ILE A 12 6.72 6.40 -2.56
N THR A 13 7.83 7.12 -2.67
CA THR A 13 8.15 8.20 -1.73
C THR A 13 7.60 9.51 -2.29
N PHE A 14 6.74 10.16 -1.53
CA PHE A 14 6.16 11.48 -1.85
C PHE A 14 6.31 12.38 -0.63
N ASP A 15 6.81 13.61 -0.78
CA ASP A 15 7.11 14.52 0.32
C ASP A 15 7.92 13.87 1.46
N ASP A 16 8.97 13.12 1.11
CA ASP A 16 9.84 12.37 2.04
C ASP A 16 9.11 11.32 2.90
N GLN A 17 7.86 11.00 2.56
CA GLN A 17 7.06 9.99 3.23
C GLN A 17 6.87 8.77 2.32
N PRO A 18 7.14 7.54 2.81
CA PRO A 18 6.93 6.32 2.04
C PRO A 18 5.45 5.91 2.06
N TYR A 19 4.88 5.70 0.89
CA TYR A 19 3.53 5.21 0.69
C TYR A 19 3.54 3.86 -0.02
N VAL A 20 2.62 2.98 0.38
CA VAL A 20 2.35 1.73 -0.34
C VAL A 20 0.99 1.83 -1.01
N PHE A 21 0.96 1.65 -2.32
CA PHE A 21 -0.27 1.59 -3.13
C PHE A 21 -0.52 0.15 -3.54
N ILE A 22 -1.77 -0.29 -3.46
CA ILE A 22 -2.21 -1.63 -3.86
C ILE A 22 -3.39 -1.48 -4.80
N SER A 23 -3.27 -2.03 -6.01
CA SER A 23 -4.43 -2.18 -6.90
C SER A 23 -5.16 -3.48 -6.57
N LEU A 24 -6.47 -3.41 -6.49
CA LEU A 24 -7.33 -4.58 -6.30
C LEU A 24 -7.85 -5.09 -7.65
N ALA A 25 -8.17 -6.38 -7.74
CA ALA A 25 -8.64 -7.01 -8.97
C ALA A 25 -9.97 -6.42 -9.48
N ASP A 26 -10.79 -5.87 -8.60
CA ASP A 26 -12.05 -5.18 -8.87
C ASP A 26 -11.91 -3.69 -9.22
N GLY A 27 -10.69 -3.13 -9.19
CA GLY A 27 -10.36 -1.80 -9.70
C GLY A 27 -9.97 -0.71 -8.68
N PRO A 28 -10.46 -0.69 -7.43
CA PRO A 28 -10.00 0.28 -6.43
C PRO A 28 -8.49 0.24 -6.21
N ILE A 29 -7.94 1.40 -5.84
CA ILE A 29 -6.58 1.54 -5.33
C ILE A 29 -6.67 1.96 -3.87
N ILE A 30 -6.03 1.18 -3.00
CA ILE A 30 -5.87 1.51 -1.58
C ILE A 30 -4.44 1.99 -1.33
N TYR A 31 -4.26 2.92 -0.41
CA TYR A 31 -2.94 3.44 -0.05
C TYR A 31 -2.76 3.50 1.48
N TYR A 32 -1.52 3.26 1.90
CA TYR A 32 -1.10 3.35 3.29
C TYR A 32 0.16 4.22 3.39
N LEU A 33 0.18 5.10 4.38
CA LEU A 33 1.42 5.74 4.82
C LEU A 33 2.20 4.73 5.67
N LEU A 34 3.43 4.42 5.28
CA LEU A 34 4.29 3.52 6.03
C LEU A 34 5.05 4.32 7.08
N ASN A 35 4.49 4.45 8.28
CA ASN A 35 5.21 5.08 9.38
C ASN A 35 6.27 4.10 9.90
N SER A 36 7.54 4.51 9.90
CA SER A 36 8.68 3.69 10.32
C SER A 36 8.82 3.57 11.84
N GLU A 37 7.74 3.69 12.61
CA GLU A 37 7.72 3.30 14.03
C GLU A 37 7.79 1.77 14.16
N VAL A 38 8.88 1.19 13.70
CA VAL A 38 9.27 -0.18 14.02
C VAL A 38 9.75 -0.15 15.46
N LYS A 39 8.83 -0.35 16.40
CA LYS A 39 9.20 -0.66 17.77
C LYS A 39 9.82 -2.06 17.76
N MET A 40 11.14 -2.14 17.63
CA MET A 40 11.87 -3.39 17.82
C MET A 40 11.66 -3.85 19.27
N ILE A 41 10.91 -4.93 19.45
CA ILE A 41 10.76 -5.67 20.71
C ILE A 41 11.91 -6.67 20.86
#